data_AF-A0A940F8N3-F1
#
_entry.id   AF-A0A940F8N3-F1
#
_cell.length_a   1.000
_cell.length_b   1.000
_cell.length_c   1.000
_cell.angle_alpha   90.00
_cell.angle_beta   90.00
_cell.angle_gamma   90.00
#
_symmetry.space_group_name_H-M   'P 1'
#
loop_
_entity.id
_entity.type
_entity.pdbx_description
1 polymer ?
#
loop_
_entity_poly.entity_id
_entity_poly.type
_entity_poly.pdbx_seq_one_letter_code
_entity_poly.pdbx_strand_id
1 'polypeptide(L)' 'MSALAPRTTLTSRDQLIAAAALLVLLLVVYVVQFDQGAISRSGMFMHELMHDGRHLLGIPCH' A
#
# COMPACT_ATOMS: atom_id res chain seq x y z
N MET A 1 28.17 21.09 -25.30
CA MET A 1 28.05 19.64 -25.07
C MET A 1 26.63 19.37 -24.59
N SER A 2 25.71 19.05 -25.50
CA SER A 2 24.29 18.81 -25.15
C SER A 2 24.13 17.33 -24.84
N ALA A 3 23.84 16.98 -23.58
CA ALA A 3 23.63 15.59 -23.18
C ALA A 3 22.33 15.08 -23.79
N LEU A 4 22.43 14.08 -24.66
CA LEU A 4 21.28 13.34 -25.19
C LEU A 4 20.65 12.58 -24.02
N ALA A 5 19.62 13.17 -23.39
CA ALA A 5 18.85 12.48 -22.37
C ALA A 5 18.26 11.19 -22.99
N PRO A 6 18.49 10.01 -22.38
CA PRO A 6 18.00 8.75 -22.92
C PRO A 6 16.47 8.79 -22.94
N ARG A 7 15.90 8.75 -24.15
CA ARG A 7 14.45 8.71 -24.35
C ARG A 7 14.02 7.25 -24.14
N THR A 8 13.66 6.90 -22.91
CA THR A 8 13.08 5.59 -22.61
C THR A 8 11.74 5.49 -23.32
N THR A 9 11.64 4.71 -24.38
CA THR A 9 10.36 4.38 -25.03
C THR A 9 9.62 3.40 -24.13
N LEU A 10 9.00 3.93 -23.08
CA LEU A 10 8.09 3.16 -22.22
C LEU A 10 6.93 2.70 -23.08
N THR A 11 6.79 1.38 -23.25
CA THR A 11 5.68 0.84 -24.02
C THR A 11 4.37 1.09 -23.27
N SER A 12 3.25 1.20 -23.96
CA SER A 12 1.93 1.36 -23.30
C SER A 12 1.65 0.23 -22.30
N ARG A 13 2.18 -0.97 -22.55
CA ARG A 13 2.08 -2.11 -21.63
C ARG A 13 2.86 -1.85 -20.34
N ASP A 14 4.08 -1.33 -20.44
CA ASP A 14 4.91 -1.05 -19.25
C ASP A 14 4.30 0.05 -18.40
N GLN A 15 3.71 1.07 -19.03
CA GLN A 15 2.98 2.13 -18.32
C GLN A 15 1.77 1.59 -17.56
N LEU A 16 1.00 0.69 -18.17
CA LEU A 16 -0.14 0.05 -17.52
C LEU A 16 0.30 -0.83 -16.34
N ILE A 17 1.38 -1.59 -16.51
CA ILE A 17 1.96 -2.40 -15.43
C ILE A 17 2.43 -1.51 -14.28
N ALA A 18 3.14 -0.42 -14.58
CA ALA A 18 3.61 0.52 -13.57
C ALA A 18 2.45 1.20 -12.83
N ALA A 19 1.41 1.63 -13.55
CA ALA A 19 0.22 2.22 -12.94
C ALA A 19 -0.51 1.21 -12.05
N ALA A 20 -0.67 -0.03 -12.51
CA ALA A 20 -1.29 -1.10 -11.72
C ALA A 20 -0.47 -1.40 -10.46
N ALA A 21 0.86 -1.51 -10.58
CA ALA A 21 1.75 -1.73 -9.44
C ALA A 21 1.66 -0.58 -8.42
N LEU A 22 1.62 0.67 -8.88
CA LEU A 22 1.45 1.83 -8.02
C LEU A 22 0.10 1.80 -7.29
N LEU A 23 -0.99 1.46 -7.98
CA LEU A 23 -2.32 1.33 -7.35
C LEU A 23 -2.33 0.22 -6.30
N VAL A 24 -1.69 -0.93 -6.58
CA VAL A 24 -1.55 -2.01 -5.60
C VAL A 24 -0.72 -1.55 -4.41
N LEU A 25 0.38 -0.83 -4.63
CA LEU A 25 1.20 -0.28 -3.55
C LEU A 25 0.38 0.68 -2.66
N LEU A 26 -0.37 1.60 -3.28
CA LEU A 26 -1.24 2.52 -2.55
C LEU A 26 -2.33 1.79 -1.78
N LEU A 27 -2.89 0.72 -2.35
CA LEU A 27 -3.86 -0.13 -1.67
C LEU A 27 -3.25 -0.83 -0.44
N VAL A 28 -2.05 -1.38 -0.58
CA VAL A 28 -1.33 -2.02 0.54
C VAL A 28 -1.09 -1.00 1.65
N VAL A 29 -0.56 0.17 1.30
CA VAL A 29 -0.33 1.26 2.28
C VAL A 29 -1.64 1.68 2.94
N TYR A 30 -2.72 1.83 2.18
CA TYR A 30 -4.05 2.16 2.71
C TYR A 30 -4.49 1.13 3.76
N VAL A 31 -4.42 -0.17 3.45
CA VAL A 31 -4.85 -1.23 4.37
C VAL A 31 -4.01 -1.21 5.65
N VAL A 32 -2.68 -1.06 5.54
CA VAL A 32 -1.80 -0.95 6.71
C VAL A 32 -2.17 0.26 7.56
N GLN A 33 -2.35 1.43 6.97
CA GLN A 33 -2.71 2.63 7.72
C GLN A 33 -4.11 2.55 8.34
N PHE A 34 -5.04 1.83 7.71
CA PHE A 34 -6.38 1.59 8.23
C PHE A 34 -6.33 0.69 9.47
N ASP A 35 -5.53 -0.39 9.41
CA ASP A 35 -5.26 -1.32 10.52
C ASP A 35 -4.57 -0.63 11.71
N GLN A 36 -3.69 0.34 11.44
CA GLN A 36 -3.08 1.17 12.48
C GLN A 36 -4.01 2.24 13.05
N GLY A 37 -5.25 2.34 12.55
CA GLY A 37 -6.21 3.37 12.96
C GLY A 37 -5.87 4.79 12.48
N ALA A 38 -4.79 4.98 11.72
CA ALA A 38 -4.31 6.31 11.32
C ALA A 38 -5.25 7.01 10.32
N ILE A 39 -5.94 6.23 9.48
CA ILE A 39 -6.92 6.75 8.50
C ILE A 39 -8.35 6.27 8.76
N SER A 40 -8.56 5.39 9.75
CA SER A 40 -9.89 4.90 10.10
C SER A 40 -10.73 6.02 10.72
N ARG A 41 -12.03 6.07 10.40
CA ARG A 41 -12.98 6.97 11.05
C ARG A 41 -13.11 6.71 12.55
N SER A 42 -12.93 5.46 12.99
CA SER A 42 -12.97 5.07 14.41
C SER A 42 -11.59 5.12 15.08
N GLY A 43 -10.53 5.49 14.36
CA GLY A 43 -9.19 5.67 14.93
C GLY A 43 -8.63 4.42 15.58
N MET A 44 -8.06 4.59 16.79
CA MET A 44 -7.45 3.52 17.59
C MET A 44 -8.40 2.39 17.96
N PHE A 45 -9.70 2.63 18.05
CA PHE A 45 -10.67 1.54 18.26
C PHE A 45 -10.56 0.49 17.15
N MET A 46 -10.35 0.93 15.90
CA MET A 46 -10.16 0.01 14.79
C MET A 46 -8.85 -0.76 14.93
N HIS A 47 -7.79 -0.11 15.40
CA HIS A 47 -6.49 -0.75 15.63
C HIS A 47 -6.58 -1.87 16.65
N GLU A 48 -7.22 -1.61 17.79
CA GLU A 48 -7.41 -2.62 18.84
C GLU A 48 -8.31 -3.76 18.36
N LEU A 49 -9.40 -3.46 17.64
CA LEU A 49 -10.28 -4.46 17.06
C LEU A 49 -9.53 -5.42 16.12
N MET A 50 -8.69 -4.90 15.25
CA MET A 50 -7.95 -5.75 14.31
C MET A 50 -6.78 -6.47 14.96
N HIS A 51 -6.13 -5.83 15.92
CA HIS A 51 -5.13 -6.44 16.77
C HIS A 51 -5.71 -7.66 17.51
N ASP A 52 -6.91 -7.53 18.10
CA ASP A 52 -7.62 -8.63 18.75
C ASP A 52 -8.11 -9.68 17.76
N GLY A 53 -8.52 -9.27 16.55
CA GLY A 53 -8.83 -10.19 15.46
C GLY A 53 -7.65 -11.10 15.12
N ARG A 54 -6.42 -10.58 15.10
CA ARG A 54 -5.20 -11.38 14.88
C ARG A 54 -4.97 -12.38 16.00
N HIS A 55 -5.18 -11.98 17.25
CA HIS A 55 -5.13 -12.91 18.39
C HIS A 55 -6.15 -14.05 18.26
N LEU A 56 -7.39 -13.73 17.88
CA LEU A 56 -8.45 -14.73 17.69
C LEU A 56 -8.14 -15.71 16.56
N LEU A 57 -7.44 -15.28 15.53
CA LEU A 57 -7.00 -16.12 14.41
C LEU A 57 -5.68 -16.86 14.69
N GLY A 58 -5.09 -16.71 15.88
CA GLY A 58 -3.83 -17.33 16.26
C GLY A 58 -2.61 -16.77 15.53
N ILE A 59 -2.72 -15.58 14.94
CA ILE A 59 -1.65 -14.91 14.22
C ILE A 59 -0.76 -14.18 15.25
N PRO A 60 0.56 -14.44 15.28
CA PRO A 60 1.45 -13.75 16.21
C PRO A 60 1.49 -12.24 15.95
N CYS A 61 1.51 -11.47 17.03
CA CYS A 61 1.47 -10.01 17.09
C CYS A 61 2.80 -9.39 17.58
N HIS A 62 3.74 -10.23 18.00
CA HIS A 62 5.08 -9.89 18.51
C HIS A 62 6.14 -10.67 17.74
#